data_AF-A0A376RJ91-F1
#
_entry.id   AF-A0A376RJ91-F1
#
_cell.length_a   1.000
_cell.length_b   1.000
_cell.length_c   1.000
_cell.angle_alpha   90.00
_cell.angle_beta   90.00
_cell.angle_gamma   90.00
#
_symmetry.space_group_name_H-M   'P 1'
#
loop_
_entity.id
_entity.type
_entity.pdbx_description
1 polymer ?
#
loop_
_entity_poly.entity_id
_entity_poly.type
_entity_poly.pdbx_seq_one_letter_code
_entity_poly.pdbx_strand_id
1 'polypeptide(L)'
;MVQDILTTSGTSLTDINALAYGRGPGSFTGVRIGIGIAQGLALGAELPMIGVSTLMTMAQGAWRKNGATRVLAAIDARMGEVYWAEYQRDEKRYLAR
;
A
#
# COMPACT_ATOMS: atom_id res chain seq x y z
N MET A 1 -5.68 8.26 -14.08
CA MET A 1 -4.50 7.81 -13.30
C MET A 1 -4.01 6.43 -13.71
N VAL A 2 -4.75 5.34 -13.45
CA VAL A 2 -4.29 3.97 -13.81
C VAL A 2 -4.06 3.84 -15.31
N GLN A 3 -5.06 4.23 -16.12
CA GLN A 3 -4.95 4.24 -17.58
C GLN A 3 -3.75 5.08 -18.06
N ASP A 4 -3.59 6.29 -17.52
CA ASP A 4 -2.51 7.20 -17.93
C ASP A 4 -1.12 6.60 -17.67
N ILE A 5 -0.92 5.93 -16.53
CA ILE A 5 0.34 5.27 -16.19
C ILE A 5 0.61 4.12 -17.16
N LEU A 6 -0.39 3.27 -17.43
CA LEU A 6 -0.27 2.15 -18.37
C LEU A 6 0.05 2.63 -19.79
N THR A 7 -0.66 3.65 -20.27
CA THR A 7 -0.40 4.25 -21.58
C THR A 7 0.98 4.87 -21.67
N THR A 8 1.43 5.59 -20.63
CA THR A 8 2.75 6.24 -20.62
C THR A 8 3.90 5.22 -20.55
N SER A 9 3.69 4.07 -19.89
CA SER A 9 4.69 2.99 -19.83
C SER A 9 4.64 2.05 -21.04
N GLY A 10 3.68 2.23 -21.96
CA GLY A 10 3.47 1.31 -23.08
C GLY A 10 3.11 -0.11 -22.64
N THR A 11 2.48 -0.24 -21.47
CA THR A 11 2.16 -1.53 -20.82
C THR A 11 0.65 -1.70 -20.75
N SER A 12 0.15 -2.88 -21.07
CA SER A 12 -1.25 -3.22 -20.84
C SER A 12 -1.44 -3.80 -19.44
N LEU A 13 -2.70 -3.86 -18.98
CA LEU A 13 -3.01 -4.46 -17.67
C LEU A 13 -2.68 -5.97 -17.63
N THR A 14 -2.66 -6.65 -18.78
CA THR A 14 -2.32 -8.08 -18.87
C THR A 14 -0.82 -8.34 -18.90
N ASP A 15 0.01 -7.30 -19.05
CA ASP A 15 1.47 -7.44 -19.07
C ASP A 15 2.10 -7.41 -17.68
N ILE A 16 1.35 -7.04 -16.64
CA ILE A 16 1.83 -7.04 -15.25
C ILE A 16 1.62 -8.39 -14.59
N ASN A 17 2.46 -8.74 -13.61
CA ASN A 17 2.41 -10.06 -12.97
C ASN A 17 1.63 -10.10 -11.66
N ALA A 18 1.35 -8.95 -11.05
CA ALA A 18 0.62 -8.84 -9.80
C ALA A 18 0.10 -7.40 -9.59
N LEU A 19 -0.98 -7.27 -8.83
CA LEU A 19 -1.55 -5.97 -8.45
C LEU A 19 -1.45 -5.76 -6.94
N ALA A 20 -0.62 -4.80 -6.52
CA ALA A 20 -0.51 -4.42 -5.12
C ALA A 20 -1.54 -3.33 -4.75
N TYR A 21 -2.11 -3.40 -3.55
CA TYR A 21 -3.10 -2.43 -3.09
C TYR A 21 -2.94 -2.11 -1.59
N GLY A 22 -3.36 -0.93 -1.17
CA GLY A 22 -3.39 -0.54 0.23
C GLY A 22 -4.54 -1.23 0.96
N ARG A 23 -4.26 -2.12 1.90
CA ARG A 23 -5.28 -2.86 2.67
C ARG A 23 -5.74 -2.15 3.95
N GLY A 24 -5.26 -0.93 4.17
CA GLY A 24 -5.48 -0.18 5.41
C GLY A 24 -4.36 -0.39 6.45
N PRO A 25 -4.50 0.20 7.64
CA PRO A 25 -5.64 1.00 8.10
C PRO A 25 -5.76 2.38 7.42
N GLY A 26 -6.89 3.06 7.61
CA GLY A 26 -7.18 4.36 7.00
C GLY A 26 -8.68 4.64 6.94
N SER A 27 -9.10 5.56 6.06
CA SER A 27 -10.52 5.88 5.86
C SER A 27 -11.33 4.63 5.48
N PHE A 28 -12.39 4.32 6.23
CA PHE A 28 -13.25 3.16 6.01
C PHE A 28 -13.77 3.08 4.56
N THR A 29 -14.25 4.21 4.04
CA THR A 29 -14.79 4.32 2.68
C THR A 29 -13.67 4.29 1.64
N GLY A 30 -12.61 5.07 1.85
CA GLY A 30 -11.50 5.17 0.89
C GLY A 30 -10.78 3.84 0.67
N VAL A 31 -10.51 3.11 1.75
CA VAL A 31 -9.89 1.78 1.68
C VAL A 31 -10.78 0.81 0.89
N ARG A 32 -12.11 0.80 1.13
CA ARG A 32 -13.03 -0.09 0.41
C ARG A 32 -13.17 0.26 -1.07
N ILE A 33 -13.21 1.55 -1.42
CA ILE A 33 -13.20 1.98 -2.82
C ILE A 33 -11.94 1.48 -3.53
N GLY A 34 -10.77 1.70 -2.92
CA GLY A 34 -9.49 1.27 -3.48
C GLY A 34 -9.42 -0.25 -3.66
N ILE A 35 -9.87 -1.02 -2.66
CA ILE A 35 -9.93 -2.48 -2.74
C ILE A 35 -10.89 -2.95 -3.83
N GLY A 36 -12.09 -2.37 -3.93
CA GLY A 36 -13.07 -2.75 -4.94
C GLY A 36 -12.55 -2.51 -6.37
N ILE A 37 -11.89 -1.37 -6.61
CA ILE A 37 -11.24 -1.08 -7.90
C ILE A 37 -10.13 -2.10 -8.18
N ALA A 38 -9.25 -2.35 -7.19
CA ALA A 38 -8.16 -3.31 -7.31
C ALA A 38 -8.66 -4.73 -7.63
N GLN A 39 -9.74 -5.16 -6.98
CA GLN A 39 -10.38 -6.46 -7.24
C GLN A 39 -10.97 -6.53 -8.64
N GLY A 40 -11.68 -5.49 -9.10
CA GLY A 40 -12.24 -5.45 -10.45
C GLY A 40 -11.16 -5.55 -11.53
N LEU A 41 -10.07 -4.80 -11.37
CA LEU A 41 -8.92 -4.84 -12.28
C LEU A 41 -8.23 -6.21 -12.26
N ALA A 42 -7.96 -6.75 -11.07
CA ALA A 42 -7.29 -8.04 -10.92
C ALA A 42 -8.12 -9.19 -11.47
N LEU A 43 -9.45 -9.17 -11.28
CA LEU A 43 -10.36 -10.16 -11.84
C LEU A 43 -10.35 -10.13 -13.37
N GLY A 44 -10.41 -8.93 -13.97
CA GLY A 44 -10.45 -8.78 -15.43
C GLY A 44 -9.15 -9.14 -16.14
N ALA A 45 -8.02 -9.13 -15.43
CA ALA A 45 -6.69 -9.45 -15.97
C ALA A 45 -6.06 -10.72 -15.36
N GLU A 46 -6.84 -11.49 -14.60
CA GLU A 46 -6.39 -12.73 -13.92
C GLU A 46 -5.12 -12.56 -13.06
N LEU A 47 -5.02 -11.42 -12.36
CA LEU A 47 -3.82 -11.05 -11.61
C LEU A 47 -3.88 -11.49 -10.14
N PRO A 48 -2.77 -12.02 -9.58
CA PRO A 48 -2.64 -12.17 -8.14
C PRO A 48 -2.61 -10.80 -7.45
N MET A 49 -3.24 -10.70 -6.29
CA MET A 49 -3.34 -9.45 -5.51
C MET A 49 -2.41 -9.47 -4.29
N ILE A 50 -1.75 -8.34 -4.01
CA ILE A 50 -0.84 -8.18 -2.89
C ILE A 50 -1.32 -7.04 -1.98
N GLY A 51 -1.88 -7.39 -0.82
CA GLY A 51 -2.31 -6.41 0.17
C GLY A 51 -1.15 -5.85 0.98
N VAL A 52 -0.98 -4.53 0.97
CA VAL A 52 0.11 -3.82 1.67
C VAL A 52 -0.48 -2.93 2.77
N SER A 53 0.10 -3.01 3.97
CA SER A 53 -0.32 -2.15 5.10
C SER A 53 0.00 -0.68 4.83
N THR A 54 -0.93 0.21 5.13
CA THR A 54 -0.71 1.66 5.06
C THR A 54 0.41 2.11 6.00
N LEU A 55 0.43 1.60 7.24
CA LEU A 55 1.44 1.98 8.23
C LEU A 55 2.84 1.51 7.82
N MET A 56 2.96 0.30 7.24
CA MET A 56 4.22 -0.19 6.67
C MET A 56 4.68 0.69 5.48
N THR A 57 3.73 1.15 4.66
CA THR A 57 4.02 2.04 3.52
C THR A 57 4.54 3.40 4.00
N MET A 58 4.02 3.93 5.11
CA MET A 58 4.56 5.12 5.76
C MET A 58 5.98 4.90 6.28
N ALA A 59 6.26 3.76 6.93
CA ALA A 59 7.60 3.42 7.39
C ALA A 59 8.61 3.32 6.23
N GLN A 60 8.23 2.67 5.11
CA GLN A 60 9.03 2.63 3.89
C GLN A 60 9.24 4.04 3.29
N GLY A 61 8.23 4.90 3.35
CA GLY A 61 8.34 6.31 2.93
C GLY A 61 9.34 7.10 3.79
N ALA A 62 9.32 6.92 5.11
CA ALA A 62 10.25 7.55 6.03
C ALA A 62 11.70 7.09 5.78
N TRP A 63 11.92 5.80 5.50
CA TRP A 63 13.24 5.33 5.08
C TRP A 63 13.69 5.95 3.76
N ARG A 64 12.83 5.97 2.73
CA ARG A 64 13.18 6.54 1.41
C ARG A 64 13.60 8.01 1.48
N LYS A 65 13.00 8.78 2.39
CA LYS A 65 13.26 10.22 2.51
C LYS A 65 14.39 10.56 3.49
N ASN A 66 14.46 9.84 4.61
CA ASN A 66 15.27 10.23 5.76
C ASN A 66 16.27 9.15 6.21
N GLY A 67 16.30 7.99 5.54
CA GLY A 67 17.14 6.85 5.96
C GLY A 67 16.69 6.18 7.27
N ALA A 68 15.52 6.53 7.80
CA ALA A 68 15.04 6.01 9.08
C ALA A 68 14.85 4.48 9.04
N THR A 69 15.58 3.76 9.89
CA THR A 69 15.52 2.29 10.00
C THR A 69 14.56 1.81 11.09
N ARG A 70 14.13 2.69 12.00
CA ARG A 70 13.14 2.41 13.03
C ARG A 70 12.08 3.50 13.00
N VAL A 71 10.82 3.11 12.80
CA VAL A 71 9.72 4.05 12.56
C VAL A 71 8.50 3.65 13.36
N LEU A 72 7.98 4.58 14.16
CA LEU A 72 6.64 4.53 14.71
C LEU A 72 5.68 5.19 13.71
N ALA A 73 4.91 4.38 12.97
CA ALA A 73 3.90 4.90 12.05
C ALA A 73 2.57 5.03 12.77
N ALA A 74 1.89 6.16 12.60
CA ALA A 74 0.64 6.47 13.27
C ALA A 74 -0.29 7.23 12.30
N ILE A 75 -1.56 6.83 12.24
CA ILE A 75 -2.61 7.47 11.44
C ILE A 75 -3.81 7.72 12.36
N ASP A 76 -4.37 8.94 12.29
CA ASP A 76 -5.64 9.29 12.95
C ASP A 76 -6.75 8.27 12.62
N ALA A 77 -7.26 7.58 13.64
CA ALA A 77 -8.35 6.62 13.52
C ALA A 77 -9.74 7.26 13.70
N ARG A 78 -9.79 8.58 13.90
CA ARG A 78 -10.94 9.35 14.40
C ARG A 78 -11.22 9.08 15.88
N MET A 79 -12.17 9.82 16.44
CA MET A 79 -12.66 9.64 17.82
C MET A 79 -11.55 9.70 18.91
N GLY A 80 -10.46 10.42 18.65
CA GLY A 80 -9.34 10.52 19.58
C GLY A 80 -8.44 9.28 19.61
N GLU A 81 -8.62 8.34 18.68
CA GLU A 81 -7.83 7.11 18.58
C GLU A 81 -6.82 7.18 17.43
N VAL A 82 -5.85 6.27 17.46
CA VAL A 82 -4.79 6.19 16.45
C VAL A 82 -4.54 4.74 16.05
N TYR A 83 -4.47 4.50 14.74
CA TYR A 83 -3.88 3.27 14.22
C TYR A 83 -2.37 3.45 14.24
N TRP A 84 -1.66 2.62 15.00
CA TRP A 84 -0.21 2.72 15.09
C TRP A 84 0.46 1.36 15.00
N ALA A 85 1.70 1.36 14.54
CA ALA A 85 2.56 0.20 14.54
C ALA A 85 4.02 0.64 14.52
N GLU A 86 4.87 -0.13 15.17
CA GLU A 86 6.32 0.03 15.09
C GLU A 86 6.88 -0.88 13.99
N TYR A 87 7.74 -0.30 13.16
CA TYR A 87 8.47 -1.02 12.13
C TYR A 87 9.97 -0.85 12.33
N GLN A 88 10.68 -1.96 12.30
CA GLN A 88 12.13 -1.98 12.19
C GLN A 88 12.52 -2.54 10.82
N ARG A 89 13.39 -1.81 10.13
CA ARG A 89 14.02 -2.24 8.89
C ARG A 89 15.22 -3.12 9.23
N ASP A 90 15.16 -4.36 8.83
CA ASP A 90 16.32 -5.23 8.68
C ASP A 90 16.90 -5.07 7.25
N GLU A 91 18.11 -5.56 6.99
CA GLU A 91 18.86 -5.35 5.73
C GLU A 91 18.06 -5.65 4.45
N LYS A 92 16.98 -6.45 4.54
CA LYS A 92 16.11 -6.83 3.40
C LYS A 92 14.60 -6.64 3.61
N ARG A 93 14.07 -6.45 4.82
CA ARG A 93 12.61 -6.40 5.08
C ARG A 93 12.23 -5.59 6.33
N TYR A 94 10.98 -5.11 6.36
CA TYR A 94 10.37 -4.63 7.60
C TYR A 94 9.80 -5.78 8.41
N LEU A 95 10.13 -5.80 9.69
CA LEU A 95 9.46 -6.61 10.70
C LEU A 95 8.52 -5.70 11.48
N ALA A 96 7.24 -6.08 11.56
CA ALA A 96 6.32 -5.47 12.51
C ALA A 96 6.70 -6.00 13.90
N ARG A 97 6.92 -5.09 14.84
CA ARG A 97 7.09 -5.44 16.26
C ARG A 97 5.78 -5.22 17.00
#